data_AF-A0A0C9ZVU3-F1
#
_entry.id   AF-A0A0C9ZVU3-F1
#
_cell.length_a   1.000
_cell.length_b   1.000
_cell.length_c   1.000
_cell.angle_alpha   90.00
_cell.angle_beta   90.00
_cell.angle_gamma   90.00
#
_symmetry.space_group_name_H-M   'P 1'
#
loop_
_entity.id
_entity.type
_entity.pdbx_description
1 polymer ?
#
loop_
_entity_poly.entity_id
_entity_poly.type
_entity_poly.pdbx_seq_one_letter_code
_entity_poly.pdbx_strand_id
1 'polypeptide(L)'
;MSPTTPYVQSGEPLNDFLRSFWQRQITGIDDPPLPLARIKKVTKSDPDVNLKVFFISEITAHAFIIADSNKRRTLFRADITKSDQFDFLIDVVPREEGVQGLVLLREDLGRV
;
A
#
# COMPACT_ATOMS: atom_id res chain seq x y z
N MET A 1 -20.85 19.47 -12.80
CA MET A 1 -19.72 18.98 -11.99
C MET A 1 -20.15 17.69 -11.35
N SER A 2 -19.62 16.55 -11.79
CA SER A 2 -19.92 15.26 -11.17
C SER A 2 -19.31 15.23 -9.77
N PRO A 3 -20.02 14.77 -8.72
CA PRO A 3 -19.45 14.69 -7.39
C PRO A 3 -18.25 13.73 -7.41
N THR A 4 -17.08 14.22 -6.98
CA THR A 4 -15.88 13.40 -6.82
C THR A 4 -16.11 12.47 -5.65
N THR A 5 -16.57 11.26 -5.94
CA THR A 5 -16.76 10.23 -4.92
C THR A 5 -15.38 9.79 -4.43
N PRO A 6 -15.12 9.78 -3.10
CA PRO A 6 -13.83 9.34 -2.59
C PRO A 6 -13.58 7.89 -3.00
N TYR A 7 -12.33 7.57 -3.30
CA TYR A 7 -11.97 6.26 -3.85
C TYR A 7 -12.29 5.13 -2.87
N VAL A 8 -11.99 5.34 -1.60
CA VAL A 8 -12.29 4.45 -0.47
C VAL A 8 -13.42 5.07 0.35
N GLN A 9 -14.43 4.27 0.71
CA GLN A 9 -15.49 4.68 1.62
C GLN A 9 -15.15 4.23 3.06
N SER A 10 -15.42 5.06 4.06
CA SER A 10 -15.21 4.68 5.46
C SER A 10 -16.08 3.47 5.83
N GLY A 11 -15.51 2.51 6.55
CA GLY A 11 -16.19 1.27 6.95
C GLY A 11 -16.33 0.19 5.87
N GLU A 12 -15.77 0.39 4.67
CA GLU A 12 -15.75 -0.63 3.62
C GLU A 12 -14.74 -1.75 3.94
N PRO A 13 -15.12 -3.05 3.86
CA PRO A 13 -14.17 -4.14 4.01
C PRO A 13 -13.10 -4.13 2.91
N LEU A 14 -11.84 -4.37 3.30
CA LEU A 14 -10.68 -4.31 2.39
C LEU A 14 -10.86 -5.17 1.13
N ASN A 15 -11.33 -6.42 1.28
CA ASN A 15 -11.46 -7.34 0.15
C ASN A 15 -12.52 -6.88 -0.88
N ASP A 16 -13.62 -6.33 -0.40
CA ASP A 16 -14.71 -5.83 -1.26
C ASP A 16 -14.28 -4.57 -2.02
N PHE A 17 -13.57 -3.68 -1.31
CA PHE A 17 -12.94 -2.51 -1.90
C PHE A 17 -11.94 -2.91 -2.99
N LEU A 18 -11.01 -3.82 -2.69
CA LEU A 18 -9.94 -4.24 -3.61
C LEU A 18 -10.50 -4.83 -4.90
N ARG A 19 -11.56 -5.64 -4.81
CA ARG A 19 -12.23 -6.20 -5.99
C ARG A 19 -12.76 -5.11 -6.91
N SER A 20 -13.47 -4.14 -6.35
CA SER A 20 -14.04 -3.01 -7.10
C SER A 20 -12.97 -2.06 -7.62
N PHE A 21 -11.90 -1.85 -6.84
CA PHE A 21 -10.73 -1.06 -7.20
C PHE A 21 -10.03 -1.63 -8.43
N TRP A 22 -9.65 -2.91 -8.39
CA TRP A 22 -8.92 -3.57 -9.48
C TRP A 22 -9.75 -3.64 -10.76
N GLN A 23 -11.07 -3.86 -10.65
CA GLN A 23 -11.95 -3.81 -11.80
C GLN A 23 -11.93 -2.44 -12.49
N ARG A 24 -11.95 -1.34 -11.72
CA ARG A 24 -11.84 0.03 -12.27
C ARG A 24 -10.46 0.32 -12.87
N GLN A 25 -9.39 -0.12 -12.20
CA GLN A 25 -8.02 0.10 -12.68
C GLN A 25 -7.76 -0.61 -14.01
N ILE A 26 -8.23 -1.85 -14.17
CA ILE A 26 -8.11 -2.60 -15.43
C ILE A 26 -8.88 -1.89 -16.55
N THR A 27 -10.10 -1.41 -16.28
CA THR A 27 -10.87 -0.67 -17.30
C THR A 27 -10.29 0.71 -17.63
N GLY A 28 -9.51 1.30 -16.72
CA GLY A 28 -8.93 2.65 -16.86
C GLY A 28 -7.51 2.68 -17.43
N ILE A 29 -6.98 1.54 -17.89
CA ILE A 29 -5.62 1.44 -18.46
C ILE A 29 -5.41 2.40 -19.64
N ASP A 30 -6.45 2.66 -20.42
CA ASP A 30 -6.37 3.52 -21.61
C ASP A 30 -6.42 5.02 -21.27
N ASP A 31 -6.89 5.40 -20.08
CA ASP A 31 -7.01 6.79 -19.60
C ASP A 31 -6.33 6.97 -18.22
N PRO A 32 -5.00 6.81 -18.14
CA PRO A 32 -4.30 6.88 -16.88
C PRO A 32 -4.31 8.31 -16.30
N PRO A 33 -4.42 8.47 -14.96
CA PRO A 33 -4.55 9.77 -14.30
C PRO A 33 -3.27 10.62 -14.33
N LEU A 34 -2.15 10.08 -14.82
CA LEU A 34 -0.88 10.79 -14.95
C LEU A 34 -0.66 11.22 -16.41
N PRO A 35 0.02 12.36 -16.65
CA PRO A 35 0.28 12.84 -18.01
C PRO A 35 0.95 11.77 -18.87
N LEU A 36 0.35 11.45 -20.03
CA LEU A 36 0.85 10.43 -20.96
C LEU A 36 2.31 10.64 -21.35
N ALA A 37 2.81 11.88 -21.37
CA ALA A 37 4.23 12.16 -21.64
C ALA A 37 5.17 11.64 -20.53
N ARG A 38 4.75 11.73 -19.26
CA ARG A 38 5.50 11.20 -18.12
C ARG A 38 5.43 9.67 -18.09
N ILE A 39 4.25 9.12 -18.37
CA ILE A 39 4.06 7.67 -18.48
C ILE A 39 4.90 7.13 -19.62
N LYS A 40 4.77 7.63 -20.86
CA LYS A 40 5.52 7.18 -22.04
C LYS A 40 7.04 7.22 -21.85
N LYS A 41 7.56 8.23 -21.15
CA LYS A 41 9.00 8.32 -20.85
C LYS A 41 9.45 7.17 -19.96
N VAL A 42 8.63 6.81 -18.97
CA VAL A 42 8.92 5.73 -18.04
C VAL A 42 8.58 4.36 -18.65
N THR A 43 7.51 4.21 -19.43
CA THR A 43 7.14 2.98 -20.16
C THR A 43 8.22 2.57 -21.16
N LYS A 44 8.86 3.55 -21.82
CA LYS A 44 9.98 3.26 -22.73
C LYS A 44 11.21 2.72 -22.02
N SER A 45 11.45 3.13 -20.78
CA SER A 45 12.56 2.60 -19.96
C SER A 45 12.19 1.35 -19.18
N ASP A 46 10.90 1.14 -18.94
CA ASP A 46 10.36 0.08 -18.09
C ASP A 46 8.92 -0.27 -18.52
N PRO A 47 8.72 -1.42 -19.22
CA PRO A 47 7.40 -1.84 -19.69
C PRO A 47 6.40 -2.10 -18.55
N ASP A 48 6.86 -2.27 -17.31
CA ASP A 48 6.02 -2.58 -16.15
C ASP A 48 5.57 -1.32 -15.37
N VAL A 49 5.79 -0.12 -15.91
CA VAL A 49 5.42 1.14 -15.23
C VAL A 49 3.95 1.22 -14.82
N ASN A 50 3.05 0.62 -15.61
CA ASN A 50 1.62 0.64 -15.31
C ASN A 50 1.36 -0.12 -14.00
N LEU A 51 2.06 -1.24 -13.77
CA LEU A 51 1.99 -1.99 -12.53
C LEU A 51 2.47 -1.15 -11.33
N LYS A 52 3.47 -0.27 -11.53
CA LYS A 52 3.96 0.64 -10.48
C LYS A 52 2.97 1.74 -10.09
N VAL A 53 2.21 2.27 -11.05
CA VAL A 53 1.16 3.26 -10.77
C VAL A 53 0.01 2.61 -10.01
N PHE A 54 -0.43 1.42 -10.44
CA PHE A 54 -1.46 0.65 -9.74
C PHE A 54 -1.04 0.27 -8.33
N PHE A 55 0.22 -0.09 -8.15
CA PHE A 55 0.80 -0.45 -6.85
C PHE A 55 0.75 0.69 -5.82
N ILE A 56 1.07 1.93 -6.23
CA ILE A 56 0.99 3.10 -5.33
C ILE A 56 -0.46 3.33 -4.88
N SER A 57 -1.40 3.25 -5.82
CA SER A 57 -2.82 3.43 -5.53
C SER A 57 -3.38 2.34 -4.61
N GLU A 58 -2.98 1.08 -4.81
CA GLU A 58 -3.37 -0.05 -3.96
C GLU A 58 -2.81 0.09 -2.54
N ILE A 59 -1.51 0.35 -2.39
CA ILE A 59 -0.89 0.58 -1.06
C ILE A 59 -1.56 1.72 -0.32
N THR A 60 -1.84 2.83 -1.01
CA THR A 60 -2.45 4.01 -0.38
C THR A 60 -3.85 3.71 0.13
N ALA A 61 -4.64 2.97 -0.66
CA ALA A 61 -5.98 2.58 -0.26
C ALA A 61 -5.96 1.58 0.91
N HIS A 62 -5.06 0.60 0.88
CA HIS A 62 -4.89 -0.35 1.97
C HIS A 62 -4.50 0.36 3.27
N ALA A 63 -3.50 1.24 3.22
CA ALA A 63 -3.07 2.03 4.37
C ALA A 63 -4.20 2.92 4.92
N PHE A 64 -5.02 3.48 4.04
CA PHE A 64 -6.20 4.27 4.44
C PHE A 64 -7.23 3.44 5.19
N ILE A 65 -7.56 2.24 4.72
CA ILE A 65 -8.53 1.36 5.40
C ILE A 65 -8.04 0.99 6.79
N ILE A 66 -6.74 0.73 6.95
CA ILE A 66 -6.13 0.46 8.26
C ILE A 66 -6.14 1.69 9.17
N ALA A 67 -5.88 2.88 8.63
CA ALA A 67 -5.98 4.11 9.41
C ALA A 67 -7.42 4.40 9.86
N ASP A 68 -8.40 4.24 8.97
CA ASP A 68 -9.83 4.42 9.21
C ASP A 68 -10.34 3.42 10.27
N SER A 69 -9.90 2.15 10.22
CA SER A 69 -10.24 1.15 11.24
C SER A 69 -9.71 1.52 12.64
N ASN A 70 -8.65 2.32 12.70
CA ASN A 70 -8.09 2.88 13.93
C ASN A 70 -8.63 4.28 14.25
N LYS A 71 -9.69 4.73 13.57
CA LYS A 71 -10.31 6.07 13.70
C LYS A 71 -9.33 7.22 13.45
N ARG A 72 -8.31 6.99 12.62
CA ARG A 72 -7.32 7.99 12.23
C ARG A 72 -7.55 8.43 10.79
N ARG A 73 -7.39 9.74 10.55
CA ARG A 73 -7.39 10.33 9.19
C ARG A 73 -5.99 10.53 8.62
N THR A 74 -4.96 10.41 9.47
CA THR A 74 -3.55 10.53 9.10
C THR A 74 -2.95 9.13 8.94
N LEU A 75 -2.32 8.89 7.78
CA LEU A 75 -1.59 7.66 7.50
C LEU A 75 -0.25 7.64 8.23
N PHE A 76 0.11 6.49 8.78
CA PHE A 76 1.42 6.24 9.36
C PHE A 76 2.14 5.13 8.60
N ARG A 77 3.47 5.09 8.77
CA ARG A 77 4.33 4.05 8.15
C ARG A 77 3.83 2.64 8.48
N ALA A 78 3.39 2.43 9.72
CA ALA A 78 2.84 1.16 10.19
C ALA A 78 1.53 0.73 9.48
N ASP A 79 0.81 1.66 8.84
CA ASP A 79 -0.40 1.32 8.08
C ASP A 79 -0.05 0.66 6.73
N ILE A 80 1.16 0.88 6.22
CA ILE A 80 1.66 0.24 4.98
C ILE A 80 2.23 -1.14 5.30
N THR A 81 2.88 -1.29 6.45
CA THR A 81 3.60 -2.52 6.82
C THR A 81 2.76 -3.50 7.64
N LYS A 82 1.43 -3.45 7.54
CA LYS A 82 0.53 -4.35 8.28
C LYS A 82 0.01 -5.51 7.43
N SER A 83 0.16 -5.43 6.12
CA SER A 83 -0.13 -6.52 5.19
C SER A 83 1.12 -7.38 4.96
N ASP A 84 0.93 -8.69 4.89
CA ASP A 84 1.92 -9.67 4.41
C ASP A 84 2.22 -9.51 2.91
N GLN A 85 1.25 -9.02 2.13
CA GLN A 85 1.40 -8.65 0.72
C GLN A 85 2.56 -7.67 0.46
N PHE A 86 2.94 -6.87 1.46
CA PHE A 86 3.98 -5.85 1.36
C PHE A 86 5.27 -6.22 2.08
N ASP A 87 5.50 -7.51 2.39
CA ASP A 87 6.74 -7.99 3.02
C ASP A 87 7.99 -7.75 2.17
N PHE A 88 7.86 -7.65 0.84
CA PHE A 88 9.00 -7.27 -0.01
C PHE A 88 9.48 -5.82 0.23
N LEU A 89 8.71 -5.00 0.96
CA LEU A 89 9.11 -3.64 1.33
C LEU A 89 9.93 -3.58 2.62
N ILE A 90 10.21 -4.69 3.31
CA ILE A 90 10.91 -4.68 4.62
C ILE A 90 12.25 -3.93 4.60
N ASP A 91 13.02 -4.07 3.52
CA ASP A 91 14.34 -3.44 3.40
C ASP A 91 14.24 -1.92 3.14
N VAL A 92 13.10 -1.44 2.63
CA VAL A 92 12.83 -0.03 2.31
C VAL A 92 12.03 0.65 3.43
N VAL A 93 11.16 -0.13 4.07
CA VAL A 93 10.22 0.28 5.10
C VAL A 93 10.37 -0.70 6.27
N PRO A 94 11.38 -0.49 7.15
CA PRO A 94 11.55 -1.30 8.34
C PRO A 94 10.25 -1.31 9.12
N ARG A 95 9.77 -2.52 9.44
CA ARG A 95 8.65 -2.69 10.33
C ARG A 95 9.11 -2.26 11.71
N GLU A 96 8.23 -1.61 12.47
CA GLU A 96 8.43 -1.47 13.91
C GLU A 96 8.32 -2.89 14.48
N GLU A 97 9.41 -3.66 14.42
CA GLU A 97 9.45 -4.99 15.02
C GLU A 97 9.14 -4.82 16.50
N GLY A 98 8.04 -5.45 16.92
CA GLY A 98 7.88 -5.80 18.31
C GLY A 98 9.17 -6.49 18.77
N VAL A 99 9.68 -6.05 19.91
CA VAL A 99 10.91 -6.44 20.61
C VAL A 99 11.07 -7.97 20.84
N GLN A 100 10.24 -8.83 20.24
CA GLN A 100 10.15 -10.27 20.48
C GLN A 100 11.32 -11.08 19.88
N GLY A 101 12.07 -10.55 18.90
CA GLY A 101 13.28 -11.21 18.37
C GLY A 101 14.53 -11.01 19.23
N LEU A 102 14.61 -9.91 20.00
CA LEU A 102 15.79 -9.56 20.79
C LEU A 102 15.74 -10.03 22.25
N VAL A 103 14.57 -10.44 22.75
CA VAL A 103 14.48 -11.01 24.12
C VAL A 103 15.03 -12.44 24.15
N LEU A 104 14.86 -13.22 23.07
CA LEU A 104 15.37 -14.60 23.01
C LEU A 104 16.89 -14.72 22.86
N LEU A 105 17.59 -13.66 22.42
CA LEU A 105 19.06 -13.64 22.36
C LEU A 105 19.72 -13.09 23.61
N ARG A 106 18.95 -12.52 24.55
CA ARG A 106 19.51 -11.90 25.77
C ARG A 106 19.53 -12.82 26.99
N GLU A 107 18.82 -13.94 26.94
CA GLU A 107 18.81 -14.93 28.03
C GLU A 107 19.94 -15.98 27.89
N ASP A 108 20.53 -16.15 26.71
CA ASP A 108 21.58 -17.16 26.45
C ASP A 108 23.03 -16.69 26.69
N LEU A 109 23.26 -15.42 27.04
CA LEU A 109 24.62 -14.89 27.29
C LEU A 109 24.99 -14.72 28.77
N GLY A 110 24.17 -15.26 29.68
CA GLY A 110 24.27 -15.01 31.13
C GLY A 110 24.69 -16.18 32.01
N ARG A 111 25.21 -17.28 31.45
CA ARG A 111 25.63 -18.43 32.27
C ARG A 111 26.89 -19.13 31.74
N VAL A 112 28.04 -18.48 31.95
CA VAL A 112 29.34 -19.13 32.17
C VAL A 112 30.22 -18.25 33.02
#